data_AF-X0X352-F1
#
_entry.id   AF-X0X352-F1
#
_cell.length_a   1.000
_cell.length_b   1.000
_cell.length_c   1.000
_cell.angle_alpha   90.00
_cell.angle_beta   90.00
_cell.angle_gamma   90.00
#
_symmetry.space_group_name_H-M   'P 1'
#
loop_
_entity.id
_entity.type
_entity.pdbx_description
1 polymer ?
#
loop_
_entity_poly.entity_id
_entity_poly.type
_entity_poly.pdbx_seq_one_letter_code
_entity_poly.pdbx_strand_id
1 'polypeptide(L)'
;AIGEEKKLKMEGHTIHFDGYYDQGRDKANTKYLLSKGVDWGIKINSIEKEKGLKEIYSYLNGSMAGKEMLVRFFSLGPTNSIFSLKALQITDSAYVAHSEDLLYRQGYEEFKKLNGSSDFFFFLHSAGRLENRVSVDIDKRRIYIDLEESRVYSVNNQYAGNSLGLKKLAFRLAINKAQNEGWLAEHMFIMGVHGPNGRITYFTGAYPSACGKTSTAMIPGQTVVGDDIAYLKKIDGVIRAV
;
A
#
# COMPACT_ATOMS: atom_id res chain seq x y z
N ALA A 1 -5.42 -24.35 -5.14
CA ALA A 1 -4.96 -23.04 -5.63
C ALA A 1 -5.90 -22.58 -6.73
N ILE A 2 -6.45 -21.38 -6.60
CA ILE A 2 -7.58 -20.80 -7.37
C ILE A 2 -7.24 -20.48 -8.84
N GLY A 3 -6.09 -20.96 -9.34
CA GLY A 3 -5.64 -20.81 -10.73
C GLY A 3 -5.20 -19.40 -11.14
N GLU A 4 -5.27 -18.40 -10.26
CA GLU A 4 -4.90 -17.01 -10.57
C GLU A 4 -3.39 -16.85 -10.87
N GLU A 5 -2.56 -17.67 -10.24
CA GLU A 5 -1.12 -17.76 -10.53
C GLU A 5 -0.75 -19.14 -11.09
N LYS A 6 0.35 -19.18 -11.87
CA LYS A 6 0.97 -20.41 -12.36
C LYS A 6 2.41 -20.50 -11.87
N LYS A 7 2.87 -21.71 -11.55
CA LYS A 7 4.28 -21.95 -11.19
C LYS A 7 5.18 -21.75 -12.41
N LEU A 8 6.34 -21.15 -12.19
CA LEU A 8 7.42 -21.09 -13.16
C LEU A 8 8.39 -22.26 -12.97
N LYS A 9 9.31 -22.45 -13.93
CA LYS A 9 10.36 -23.48 -13.85
C LYS A 9 11.35 -23.21 -12.71
N MET A 10 11.57 -21.94 -12.37
CA MET A 10 12.39 -21.55 -11.24
C MET A 10 11.63 -21.81 -9.94
N GLU A 11 12.23 -22.58 -9.03
CA GLU A 11 11.61 -22.92 -7.76
C GLU A 11 11.27 -21.66 -6.96
N GLY A 12 10.12 -21.67 -6.28
CA GLY A 12 9.61 -20.53 -5.51
C GLY A 12 9.01 -19.40 -6.35
N HIS A 13 9.04 -19.45 -7.69
CA HIS A 13 8.54 -18.37 -8.54
C HIS A 13 7.19 -18.70 -9.18
N THR A 14 6.33 -17.69 -9.26
CA THR A 14 5.02 -17.73 -9.91
C THR A 14 4.89 -16.65 -10.98
N ILE A 15 3.87 -16.78 -11.82
CA ILE A 15 3.44 -15.76 -12.77
C ILE A 15 1.93 -15.54 -12.68
N HIS A 16 1.53 -14.28 -12.71
CA HIS A 16 0.16 -13.81 -12.88
C HIS A 16 0.07 -13.02 -14.19
N PHE A 17 -1.09 -13.05 -14.84
CA PHE A 17 -1.37 -12.23 -16.01
C PHE A 17 -2.56 -11.32 -15.71
N ASP A 18 -2.30 -10.02 -15.62
CA ASP A 18 -3.35 -9.03 -15.58
C ASP A 18 -4.08 -8.95 -16.94
N GLY A 19 -5.31 -8.43 -16.94
CA GLY A 19 -6.06 -8.16 -18.17
C GLY A 19 -5.36 -7.13 -19.07
N TYR A 20 -5.59 -7.20 -20.39
CA TYR A 20 -4.97 -6.30 -21.37
C TYR A 20 -5.24 -4.81 -21.06
N TYR A 21 -6.43 -4.48 -20.55
CA TYR A 21 -6.82 -3.13 -20.15
C TYR A 21 -6.49 -2.81 -18.68
N ASP A 22 -5.69 -3.64 -18.01
CA ASP A 22 -5.28 -3.47 -16.62
C ASP A 22 -3.76 -3.65 -16.45
N GLN A 23 -2.99 -2.83 -17.17
CA GLN A 23 -1.52 -2.93 -17.21
C GLN A 23 -0.84 -1.74 -16.53
N GLY A 24 -1.60 -0.91 -15.81
CA GLY A 24 -1.11 0.35 -15.29
C GLY A 24 -1.99 0.99 -14.23
N ARG A 25 -1.42 2.01 -13.59
CA ARG A 25 -2.16 2.82 -12.61
C ARG A 25 -3.23 3.66 -13.29
N ASP A 26 -4.45 3.58 -12.78
CA ASP A 26 -5.57 4.38 -13.28
C ASP A 26 -5.70 5.70 -12.51
N LYS A 27 -4.93 6.71 -12.93
CA LYS A 27 -4.94 8.03 -12.28
C LYS A 27 -6.28 8.75 -12.44
N ALA A 28 -7.01 8.48 -13.52
CA ALA A 28 -8.28 9.17 -13.81
C ALA A 28 -9.40 8.68 -12.88
N ASN A 29 -9.41 7.38 -12.56
CA ASN A 29 -10.37 6.78 -11.64
C ASN A 29 -9.87 6.64 -10.20
N THR A 30 -8.64 7.07 -9.92
CA THR A 30 -8.12 7.22 -8.54
C THR A 30 -8.52 8.58 -7.98
N LYS A 31 -9.34 8.61 -6.91
CA LYS A 31 -9.84 9.86 -6.31
C LYS A 31 -9.70 9.90 -4.81
N TYR A 32 -9.48 11.08 -4.26
CA TYR A 32 -9.64 11.34 -2.83
C TYR A 32 -11.11 11.64 -2.50
N LEU A 33 -11.61 11.04 -1.42
CA LEU A 33 -12.91 11.33 -0.85
C LEU A 33 -12.78 12.52 0.08
N LEU A 34 -13.43 13.63 -0.26
CA LEU A 34 -13.41 14.86 0.52
C LEU A 34 -14.78 15.11 1.15
N SER A 35 -14.79 15.45 2.44
CA SER A 35 -16.00 15.95 3.09
C SER A 35 -16.54 17.20 2.38
N LYS A 36 -17.86 17.41 2.47
CA LYS A 36 -18.52 18.52 1.79
C LYS A 36 -17.93 19.86 2.23
N GLY A 37 -17.51 20.67 1.27
CA GLY A 37 -16.91 21.99 1.51
C GLY A 37 -15.42 21.96 1.89
N VAL A 38 -14.78 20.79 1.97
CA VAL A 38 -13.33 20.69 2.16
C VAL A 38 -12.62 20.94 0.84
N ASP A 39 -11.71 21.91 0.84
CA ASP A 39 -10.77 22.21 -0.24
C ASP A 39 -9.35 22.23 0.35
N TRP A 40 -8.45 21.43 -0.22
CA TRP A 40 -7.04 21.38 0.19
C TRP A 40 -6.20 22.45 -0.49
N GLY A 41 -6.79 23.30 -1.34
CA GLY A 41 -6.07 24.38 -2.05
C GLY A 41 -5.07 23.86 -3.09
N ILE A 42 -5.12 22.57 -3.41
CA ILE A 42 -4.24 21.91 -4.37
C ILE A 42 -5.05 21.15 -5.40
N LYS A 43 -4.54 21.08 -6.63
CA LYS A 43 -5.19 20.33 -7.71
C LYS A 43 -5.00 18.83 -7.50
N ILE A 44 -5.99 18.21 -6.88
CA ILE A 44 -6.09 16.75 -6.72
C ILE A 44 -7.33 16.22 -7.43
N ASN A 45 -7.27 14.95 -7.85
CA ASN A 45 -8.47 14.26 -8.34
C ASN A 45 -9.30 13.84 -7.13
N SER A 46 -10.46 14.46 -6.94
CA SER A 46 -11.32 14.24 -5.78
C SER A 46 -12.79 14.12 -6.17
N ILE A 47 -13.59 13.63 -5.22
CA ILE A 47 -15.04 13.59 -5.28
C ILE A 47 -15.59 13.80 -3.87
N GLU A 48 -16.79 14.39 -3.77
CA GLU A 48 -17.49 14.50 -2.49
C GLU A 48 -17.70 13.10 -1.89
N LYS A 49 -17.34 12.96 -0.61
CA LYS A 49 -17.23 11.68 0.09
C LYS A 49 -18.51 10.85 0.01
N GLU A 50 -19.66 11.43 0.28
CA GLU A 50 -20.94 10.71 0.22
C GLU A 50 -21.24 10.16 -1.17
N LYS A 51 -21.03 10.99 -2.21
CA LYS A 51 -21.22 10.59 -3.61
C LYS A 51 -20.23 9.49 -4.04
N GLY A 52 -18.96 9.65 -3.67
CA GLY A 52 -17.91 8.68 -3.98
C GLY A 52 -18.12 7.33 -3.28
N LEU A 53 -18.49 7.34 -2.00
CA LEU A 53 -18.82 6.13 -1.26
C LEU A 53 -20.02 5.40 -1.87
N LYS A 54 -21.09 6.14 -2.19
CA LYS A 54 -22.27 5.56 -2.86
C LYS A 54 -21.90 4.91 -4.20
N GLU A 55 -21.07 5.56 -5.00
CA GLU A 55 -20.61 5.02 -6.28
C GLU A 55 -19.77 3.75 -6.09
N ILE A 56 -18.70 3.79 -5.28
CA ILE A 56 -17.81 2.64 -5.18
C ILE A 56 -18.47 1.45 -4.48
N TYR A 57 -19.35 1.68 -3.51
CA TYR A 57 -20.14 0.61 -2.90
C TYR A 57 -21.12 -0.02 -3.88
N SER A 58 -21.66 0.74 -4.83
CA SER A 58 -22.50 0.15 -5.88
C SER A 58 -21.74 -0.85 -6.76
N TYR A 59 -20.44 -0.62 -6.99
CA TYR A 59 -19.58 -1.54 -7.74
C TYR A 59 -19.04 -2.69 -6.89
N LEU A 60 -18.81 -2.46 -5.60
CA LEU A 60 -18.37 -3.50 -4.66
C LEU A 60 -19.50 -4.47 -4.29
N ASN A 61 -20.76 -4.02 -4.32
CA ASN A 61 -21.90 -4.86 -4.00
C ASN A 61 -21.98 -6.08 -4.92
N GLY A 62 -21.90 -7.29 -4.35
CA GLY A 62 -21.88 -8.55 -5.11
C GLY A 62 -20.60 -8.82 -5.92
N SER A 63 -19.60 -7.93 -5.86
CA SER A 63 -18.34 -8.06 -6.62
C SER A 63 -17.56 -9.34 -6.27
N MET A 64 -17.72 -9.84 -5.05
CA MET A 64 -17.08 -11.07 -4.56
C MET A 64 -17.99 -12.32 -4.66
N ALA A 65 -19.14 -12.24 -5.32
CA ALA A 65 -20.07 -13.37 -5.39
C ALA A 65 -19.40 -14.63 -5.99
N GLY A 66 -19.51 -15.75 -5.29
CA GLY A 66 -18.90 -17.02 -5.70
C GLY A 66 -17.37 -17.10 -5.55
N LYS A 67 -16.73 -16.09 -4.93
CA LYS A 67 -15.29 -16.08 -4.64
C LYS A 67 -15.04 -16.11 -3.14
N GLU A 68 -13.85 -16.55 -2.77
CA GLU A 68 -13.38 -16.51 -1.39
C GLU A 68 -12.93 -15.09 -1.04
N MET A 69 -13.42 -14.55 0.07
CA MET A 69 -12.95 -13.28 0.62
C MET A 69 -11.79 -13.54 1.56
N LEU A 70 -10.60 -13.08 1.18
CA LEU A 70 -9.38 -13.19 1.93
C LEU A 70 -9.21 -11.95 2.81
N VAL A 71 -9.01 -12.18 4.12
CA VAL A 71 -8.76 -11.13 5.10
C VAL A 71 -7.31 -11.25 5.57
N ARG A 72 -6.50 -10.24 5.30
CA ARG A 72 -5.06 -10.25 5.60
C ARG A 72 -4.69 -9.11 6.54
N PHE A 73 -3.91 -9.43 7.56
CA PHE A 73 -3.44 -8.50 8.58
C PHE A 73 -1.94 -8.30 8.44
N PHE A 74 -1.50 -7.05 8.43
CA PHE A 74 -0.13 -6.68 8.16
C PHE A 74 0.39 -5.61 9.11
N SER A 75 1.72 -5.54 9.19
CA SER A 75 2.47 -4.46 9.83
C SER A 75 3.34 -3.77 8.78
N LEU A 76 3.09 -2.48 8.55
CA LEU A 76 4.02 -1.61 7.83
C LEU A 76 5.12 -1.18 8.81
N GLY A 77 6.36 -1.49 8.45
CA GLY A 77 7.51 -1.41 9.35
C GLY A 77 7.69 -2.66 10.22
N PRO A 78 8.73 -2.69 11.07
CA PRO A 78 8.98 -3.81 11.99
C PRO A 78 7.81 -4.02 12.94
N THR A 79 7.47 -5.27 13.28
CA THR A 79 6.48 -5.59 14.31
C THR A 79 6.98 -5.24 15.71
N ASN A 80 6.10 -5.01 16.69
CA ASN A 80 6.46 -4.61 18.06
C ASN A 80 7.33 -3.33 18.11
N SER A 81 7.16 -2.43 17.15
CA SER A 81 7.91 -1.18 17.06
C SER A 81 6.97 0.01 17.25
N ILE A 82 7.50 1.13 17.75
CA ILE A 82 6.74 2.39 17.78
C ILE A 82 6.45 2.93 16.37
N PHE A 83 7.12 2.38 15.35
CA PHE A 83 6.90 2.68 13.94
C PHE A 83 5.86 1.75 13.29
N SER A 84 5.38 0.72 13.97
CA SER A 84 4.45 -0.25 13.38
C SER A 84 3.10 0.41 13.07
N LEU A 85 2.79 0.55 11.77
CA LEU A 85 1.44 0.89 11.33
C LEU A 85 0.69 -0.39 10.98
N LYS A 86 -0.49 -0.56 11.57
CA LYS A 86 -1.33 -1.73 11.34
C LYS A 86 -2.11 -1.53 10.05
N ALA A 87 -2.13 -2.53 9.18
CA ALA A 87 -2.87 -2.49 7.92
C ALA A 87 -3.69 -3.77 7.73
N LEU A 88 -4.96 -3.61 7.37
CA LEU A 88 -5.90 -4.69 7.06
C LEU A 88 -6.26 -4.58 5.59
N GLN A 89 -6.02 -5.64 4.81
CA GLN A 89 -6.49 -5.73 3.45
C GLN A 89 -7.46 -6.89 3.27
N ILE A 90 -8.65 -6.57 2.76
CA ILE A 90 -9.66 -7.51 2.31
C ILE A 90 -9.58 -7.58 0.78
N THR A 91 -9.52 -8.78 0.22
CA THR A 91 -9.43 -9.01 -1.22
C THR A 91 -10.06 -10.34 -1.61
N ASP A 92 -10.55 -10.45 -2.83
CA ASP A 92 -10.98 -11.73 -3.45
C ASP A 92 -9.94 -12.29 -4.44
N SER A 93 -8.78 -11.65 -4.55
CA SER A 93 -7.65 -12.05 -5.39
C SER A 93 -6.57 -12.68 -4.53
N ALA A 94 -6.25 -13.95 -4.82
CA ALA A 94 -5.15 -14.68 -4.21
C ALA A 94 -3.79 -14.13 -4.67
N TYR A 95 -3.68 -13.66 -5.92
CA TYR A 95 -2.48 -12.97 -6.39
C TYR A 95 -2.17 -11.72 -5.55
N VAL A 96 -3.19 -10.91 -5.25
CA VAL A 96 -3.05 -9.73 -4.39
C VAL A 96 -2.62 -10.15 -2.98
N ALA A 97 -3.31 -11.11 -2.37
CA ALA A 97 -2.98 -11.58 -1.02
C ALA A 97 -1.56 -12.16 -0.94
N HIS A 98 -1.15 -12.95 -1.93
CA HIS A 98 0.20 -13.54 -2.00
C HIS A 98 1.27 -12.47 -2.21
N SER A 99 1.03 -11.50 -3.09
CA SER A 99 1.96 -10.38 -3.31
C SER A 99 2.15 -9.53 -2.05
N GLU A 100 1.07 -9.27 -1.31
CA GLU A 100 1.15 -8.56 -0.03
C GLU A 100 1.94 -9.36 1.02
N ASP A 101 1.76 -10.69 1.09
CA ASP A 101 2.53 -11.56 1.99
C ASP A 101 4.03 -11.60 1.69
N LEU A 102 4.40 -11.50 0.41
CA LEU A 102 5.80 -11.43 0.00
C LEU A 102 6.45 -10.10 0.39
N LEU A 103 5.70 -9.01 0.32
CA LEU A 103 6.21 -7.65 0.48
C LEU A 103 6.15 -7.15 1.92
N TYR A 104 5.19 -7.62 2.71
CA TYR A 104 4.88 -7.05 4.02
C TYR A 104 4.79 -8.12 5.12
N ARG A 105 5.11 -7.69 6.35
CA ARG A 105 5.09 -8.57 7.52
C ARG A 105 3.65 -8.85 7.92
N GLN A 106 3.35 -10.11 8.20
CA GLN A 106 2.08 -10.47 8.83
C GLN A 106 1.93 -9.79 10.19
N GLY A 107 0.75 -9.23 10.45
CA GLY A 107 0.48 -8.34 11.58
C GLY A 107 -0.63 -8.80 12.52
N TYR A 108 -1.11 -10.05 12.41
CA TYR A 108 -2.25 -10.53 13.20
C TYR A 108 -2.07 -10.31 14.72
N GLU A 109 -0.88 -10.58 15.26
CA GLU A 109 -0.57 -10.35 16.67
C GLU A 109 -0.58 -8.88 17.07
N GLU A 110 -0.32 -7.95 16.16
CA GLU A 110 -0.46 -6.51 16.40
C GLU A 110 -1.95 -6.12 16.49
N PHE A 111 -2.81 -6.74 15.69
CA PHE A 111 -4.25 -6.50 15.71
C PHE A 111 -4.91 -7.01 17.00
N LYS A 112 -4.45 -8.14 17.55
CA LYS A 112 -4.93 -8.65 18.86
C LYS A 112 -4.74 -7.64 19.99
N LYS A 113 -3.73 -6.76 19.89
CA LYS A 113 -3.44 -5.71 20.88
C LYS A 113 -4.28 -4.46 20.70
N LEU A 114 -5.03 -4.32 19.60
CA LEU A 114 -5.85 -3.12 19.34
C LEU A 114 -7.07 -3.02 20.28
N ASN A 115 -7.51 -4.12 20.91
CA ASN A 115 -8.62 -4.12 21.85
C ASN A 115 -9.89 -3.41 21.32
N GLY A 116 -10.20 -3.59 20.03
CA GLY A 116 -11.35 -2.96 19.36
C GLY A 116 -11.10 -1.56 18.79
N SER A 117 -9.88 -1.01 18.92
CA SER A 117 -9.49 0.25 18.28
C SER A 117 -9.55 0.18 16.76
N SER A 118 -9.96 1.30 16.14
CA SER A 118 -9.91 1.52 14.69
C SER A 118 -8.58 2.09 14.19
N ASP A 119 -7.53 2.12 15.02
CA ASP A 119 -6.21 2.64 14.65
C ASP A 119 -5.42 1.68 13.76
N PHE A 120 -5.93 1.50 12.54
CA PHE A 120 -5.29 0.74 11.47
C PHE A 120 -5.75 1.28 10.11
N PHE A 121 -4.92 1.07 9.10
CA PHE A 121 -5.27 1.36 7.72
C PHE A 121 -6.14 0.24 7.15
N PHE A 122 -7.27 0.61 6.55
CA PHE A 122 -8.21 -0.35 5.99
C PHE A 122 -8.23 -0.29 4.46
N PHE A 123 -8.08 -1.44 3.83
CA PHE A 123 -8.13 -1.59 2.38
C PHE A 123 -9.21 -2.62 2.03
N LEU A 124 -10.22 -2.21 1.26
CA LEU A 124 -11.19 -3.12 0.66
C LEU A 124 -10.94 -3.16 -0.85
N HIS A 125 -10.48 -4.30 -1.32
CA HIS A 125 -10.19 -4.56 -2.72
C HIS A 125 -11.12 -5.65 -3.25
N SER A 126 -11.59 -5.52 -4.49
CA SER A 126 -12.15 -6.64 -5.26
C SER A 126 -11.68 -6.56 -6.70
N ALA A 127 -11.25 -7.70 -7.25
CA ALA A 127 -10.97 -7.83 -8.67
C ALA A 127 -12.24 -7.75 -9.54
N GLY A 128 -13.43 -7.78 -8.92
CA GLY A 128 -14.70 -7.73 -9.64
C GLY A 128 -15.02 -9.01 -10.38
N ARG A 129 -15.95 -8.96 -11.33
CA ARG A 129 -16.25 -10.11 -12.18
C ARG A 129 -15.03 -10.45 -13.03
N LEU A 130 -14.71 -11.75 -13.11
CA LEU A 130 -13.58 -12.26 -13.87
C LEU A 130 -14.07 -13.12 -15.03
N GLU A 131 -13.50 -12.92 -16.22
CA GLU A 131 -13.58 -13.87 -17.33
C GLU A 131 -12.16 -14.26 -17.71
N ASN A 132 -11.89 -15.56 -17.91
CA ASN A 132 -10.52 -16.05 -18.14
C ASN A 132 -9.51 -15.56 -17.08
N ARG A 133 -9.96 -15.37 -15.84
CA ARG A 133 -9.17 -14.91 -14.67
C ARG A 133 -8.73 -13.45 -14.72
N VAL A 134 -9.28 -12.66 -15.65
CA VAL A 134 -9.02 -11.23 -15.74
C VAL A 134 -10.29 -10.42 -15.46
N SER A 135 -10.15 -9.28 -14.79
CA SER A 135 -11.25 -8.34 -14.55
C SER A 135 -11.85 -7.88 -15.87
N VAL A 136 -13.18 -7.92 -15.98
CA VAL A 136 -13.90 -7.53 -17.22
C VAL A 136 -14.65 -6.21 -17.13
N ASP A 137 -15.05 -5.78 -15.95
CA ASP A 137 -15.83 -4.54 -15.75
C ASP A 137 -14.90 -3.31 -15.61
N ILE A 138 -13.96 -3.18 -16.55
CA ILE A 138 -12.86 -2.20 -16.50
C ILE A 138 -13.34 -0.74 -16.53
N ASP A 139 -14.44 -0.47 -17.23
CA ASP A 139 -15.11 0.84 -17.29
C ASP A 139 -15.61 1.31 -15.90
N LYS A 140 -15.90 0.36 -15.02
CA LYS A 140 -16.37 0.59 -13.64
C LYS A 140 -15.24 0.52 -12.62
N ARG A 141 -13.98 0.50 -13.04
CA ARG A 141 -12.83 0.54 -12.14
C ARG A 141 -12.82 1.83 -11.33
N ARG A 142 -12.64 1.72 -10.01
CA ARG A 142 -12.50 2.87 -9.10
C ARG A 142 -11.47 2.57 -8.01
N ILE A 143 -10.69 3.58 -7.61
CA ILE A 143 -9.76 3.53 -6.49
C ILE A 143 -9.96 4.78 -5.64
N TYR A 144 -10.70 4.68 -4.54
CA TYR A 144 -11.06 5.82 -3.69
C TYR A 144 -10.32 5.79 -2.36
N ILE A 145 -9.78 6.94 -1.97
CA ILE A 145 -8.91 7.12 -0.80
C ILE A 145 -9.59 8.08 0.17
N ASP A 146 -9.91 7.60 1.37
CA ASP A 146 -10.46 8.37 2.48
C ASP A 146 -9.37 8.61 3.52
N LEU A 147 -8.82 9.84 3.56
CA LEU A 147 -7.77 10.19 4.52
C LEU A 147 -8.31 10.39 5.93
N GLU A 148 -9.57 10.80 6.08
CA GLU A 148 -10.18 11.06 7.39
C GLU A 148 -10.38 9.75 8.15
N GLU A 149 -10.86 8.72 7.46
CA GLU A 149 -11.12 7.40 8.04
C GLU A 149 -9.95 6.42 7.90
N SER A 150 -8.86 6.84 7.25
CA SER A 150 -7.72 5.98 6.89
C SER A 150 -8.13 4.72 6.11
N ARG A 151 -8.99 4.90 5.10
CA ARG A 151 -9.56 3.81 4.30
C ARG A 151 -9.27 3.97 2.82
N VAL A 152 -9.15 2.84 2.14
CA VAL A 152 -9.04 2.79 0.68
C VAL A 152 -9.97 1.71 0.15
N TYR A 153 -10.68 2.05 -0.91
CA TYR A 153 -11.60 1.17 -1.62
C TYR A 153 -11.11 1.02 -3.06
N SER A 154 -11.00 -0.20 -3.56
CA SER A 154 -10.51 -0.48 -4.91
C SER A 154 -11.34 -1.61 -5.53
N VAL A 155 -11.82 -1.43 -6.76
CA VAL A 155 -12.72 -2.42 -7.40
C VAL A 155 -12.45 -2.56 -8.89
N ASN A 156 -12.72 -3.74 -9.44
CA ASN A 156 -12.60 -4.11 -10.86
C ASN A 156 -11.18 -3.94 -11.42
N ASN A 157 -10.15 -4.29 -10.63
CA ASN A 157 -8.75 -4.28 -11.05
C ASN A 157 -7.94 -5.38 -10.35
N GLN A 158 -6.81 -5.74 -10.95
CA GLN A 158 -5.82 -6.70 -10.46
C GLN A 158 -4.42 -6.11 -10.50
N TYR A 159 -4.13 -5.15 -11.39
CA TYR A 159 -2.80 -4.56 -11.52
C TYR A 159 -2.28 -4.00 -10.20
N ALA A 160 -1.05 -4.38 -9.84
CA ALA A 160 -0.48 -4.15 -8.51
C ALA A 160 -0.55 -2.69 -8.04
N GLY A 161 -0.43 -1.73 -8.96
CA GLY A 161 -0.49 -0.30 -8.63
C GLY A 161 -1.86 0.20 -8.14
N ASN A 162 -2.93 -0.57 -8.37
CA ASN A 162 -4.31 -0.26 -8.01
C ASN A 162 -4.86 -1.24 -6.94
N SER A 163 -4.34 -2.47 -6.89
CA SER A 163 -4.84 -3.57 -6.06
C SER A 163 -4.00 -3.83 -4.80
N LEU A 164 -2.68 -3.61 -4.82
CA LEU A 164 -1.83 -3.75 -3.64
C LEU A 164 -1.95 -2.50 -2.77
N GLY A 165 -2.71 -2.62 -1.68
CA GLY A 165 -3.09 -1.51 -0.81
C GLY A 165 -1.88 -0.96 -0.04
N LEU A 166 -0.95 -1.82 0.35
CA LEU A 166 0.09 -1.47 1.32
C LEU A 166 1.28 -0.70 0.72
N LYS A 167 1.25 -0.44 -0.59
CA LYS A 167 2.29 0.34 -1.27
C LYS A 167 1.94 1.83 -1.31
N LYS A 168 1.63 2.36 -2.50
CA LYS A 168 1.39 3.81 -2.69
C LYS A 168 0.08 4.27 -2.06
N LEU A 169 -0.88 3.37 -1.84
CA LEU A 169 -2.17 3.72 -1.23
C LEU A 169 -1.96 3.90 0.28
N ALA A 170 -1.36 2.94 0.97
CA ALA A 170 -0.96 3.09 2.37
C ALA A 170 0.02 4.24 2.61
N PHE A 171 0.95 4.51 1.68
CA PHE A 171 1.86 5.65 1.84
C PHE A 171 1.12 6.99 1.94
N ARG A 172 0.01 7.18 1.22
CA ARG A 172 -0.82 8.39 1.34
C ARG A 172 -1.50 8.51 2.70
N LEU A 173 -1.99 7.37 3.24
CA LEU A 173 -2.55 7.33 4.59
C LEU A 173 -1.47 7.60 5.64
N ALA A 174 -0.27 7.04 5.45
CA ALA A 174 0.88 7.24 6.32
C ALA A 174 1.32 8.70 6.37
N ILE A 175 1.36 9.42 5.24
CA ILE A 175 1.64 10.87 5.21
C ILE A 175 0.63 11.64 6.07
N ASN A 176 -0.67 11.37 5.89
CA ASN A 176 -1.71 12.04 6.66
C ASN A 176 -1.59 11.75 8.17
N LYS A 177 -1.39 10.48 8.55
CA LYS A 177 -1.17 10.08 9.94
C LYS A 177 0.09 10.71 10.52
N ALA A 178 1.18 10.73 9.77
CA ALA A 178 2.46 11.31 10.17
C ALA A 178 2.33 12.81 10.46
N GLN A 179 1.66 13.55 9.57
CA GLN A 179 1.36 14.96 9.77
C GLN A 179 0.57 15.20 11.07
N ASN A 180 -0.46 14.39 11.33
CA ASN A 180 -1.32 14.56 12.50
C ASN A 180 -0.63 14.16 13.82
N GLU A 181 0.35 13.26 13.75
CA GLU A 181 1.08 12.72 14.92
C GLU A 181 2.47 13.33 15.12
N GLY A 182 2.89 14.28 14.28
CA GLY A 182 4.17 14.97 14.42
C GLY A 182 5.41 14.14 14.03
N TRP A 183 5.29 13.27 13.03
CA TRP A 183 6.41 12.52 12.45
C TRP A 183 6.40 12.59 10.91
N LEU A 184 7.38 11.98 10.25
CA LEU A 184 7.52 12.06 8.79
C LEU A 184 7.37 10.70 8.11
N ALA A 185 6.55 10.63 7.06
CA ALA A 185 6.50 9.51 6.13
C ALA A 185 6.97 10.00 4.76
N GLU A 186 8.15 9.58 4.34
CA GLU A 186 8.86 10.18 3.20
C GLU A 186 9.18 9.18 2.09
N HIS A 187 9.24 9.68 0.85
CA HIS A 187 9.65 8.88 -0.32
C HIS A 187 11.18 8.84 -0.44
N MET A 188 11.83 8.24 0.56
CA MET A 188 13.28 8.23 0.70
C MET A 188 13.83 6.81 0.86
N PHE A 189 15.06 6.59 0.42
CA PHE A 189 15.82 5.41 0.84
C PHE A 189 16.44 5.64 2.23
N ILE A 190 16.81 4.55 2.90
CA ILE A 190 17.64 4.55 4.12
C ILE A 190 18.82 3.61 3.86
N MET A 191 20.03 4.09 4.12
CA MET A 191 21.24 3.26 4.06
C MET A 191 22.20 3.60 5.19
N GLY A 192 23.04 2.62 5.57
CA GLY A 192 24.15 2.81 6.49
C GLY A 192 25.47 2.77 5.73
N VAL A 193 26.21 3.89 5.73
CA VAL A 193 27.53 3.97 5.11
C VAL A 193 28.64 3.66 6.12
N HIS A 194 29.49 2.71 5.74
CA HIS A 194 30.65 2.25 6.50
C HIS A 194 31.85 3.14 6.19
N GLY A 195 32.32 3.84 7.21
CA GLY A 195 33.51 4.68 7.17
C GLY A 195 34.71 4.03 7.89
N PRO A 196 35.84 4.75 7.97
CA PRO A 196 37.02 4.29 8.71
C PRO A 196 36.71 3.94 10.17
N ASN A 197 37.53 3.06 10.75
CA ASN A 197 37.43 2.63 12.16
C ASN A 197 36.09 1.99 12.54
N GLY A 198 35.41 1.34 11.59
CA GLY A 198 34.14 0.63 11.83
C GLY A 198 32.93 1.54 12.07
N ARG A 199 33.05 2.84 11.81
CA ARG A 199 31.93 3.78 11.96
C ARG A 199 30.86 3.50 10.91
N ILE A 200 29.60 3.41 11.35
CA ILE A 200 28.44 3.40 10.44
C ILE A 200 27.69 4.72 10.57
N THR A 201 27.42 5.37 9.45
CA THR A 201 26.61 6.60 9.39
C THR A 201 25.37 6.34 8.56
N TYR A 202 24.20 6.51 9.18
CA TYR A 202 22.92 6.36 8.49
C TYR A 202 22.49 7.68 7.89
N PHE A 203 21.97 7.64 6.66
CA PHE A 203 21.29 8.78 6.07
C PHE A 203 20.12 8.33 5.20
N THR A 204 19.28 9.31 4.90
CA THR A 204 18.09 9.18 4.07
C THR A 204 18.23 10.10 2.86
N GLY A 205 17.58 9.77 1.75
CA GLY A 205 17.60 10.61 0.55
C GLY A 205 16.36 10.48 -0.33
N ALA A 206 15.77 11.61 -0.71
CA ALA A 206 14.63 11.70 -1.62
C ALA A 206 15.10 11.96 -3.05
N TYR A 207 14.84 11.01 -3.95
CA TYR A 207 15.28 11.08 -5.34
C TYR A 207 14.04 10.94 -6.24
N PRO A 208 13.88 11.81 -7.26
CA PRO A 208 12.86 11.61 -8.27
C PRO A 208 13.07 10.29 -9.03
N SER A 209 12.04 9.89 -9.80
CA SER A 209 12.14 8.72 -10.67
C SER A 209 13.30 8.88 -11.66
N ALA A 210 13.98 7.78 -11.98
CA ALA A 210 15.14 7.73 -12.88
C ALA A 210 16.41 8.50 -12.42
N CYS A 211 16.50 8.89 -11.14
CA CYS A 211 17.70 9.55 -10.59
C CYS A 211 18.68 8.61 -9.86
N GLY A 212 18.51 7.28 -9.94
CA GLY A 212 19.44 6.32 -9.33
C GLY A 212 19.21 6.01 -7.85
N LYS A 213 18.00 6.24 -7.31
CA LYS A 213 17.67 5.99 -5.89
C LYS A 213 18.07 4.60 -5.40
N THR A 214 17.59 3.56 -6.09
CA THR A 214 17.89 2.16 -5.76
C THR A 214 19.37 1.84 -5.91
N SER A 215 20.03 2.37 -6.94
CA SER A 215 21.47 2.20 -7.15
C SER A 215 22.28 2.76 -5.99
N THR A 216 21.90 3.94 -5.46
CA THR A 216 22.53 4.55 -4.28
C THR A 216 22.26 3.72 -3.02
N ALA A 217 21.02 3.32 -2.77
CA ALA A 217 20.64 2.56 -1.58
C ALA A 217 21.33 1.18 -1.49
N MET A 218 21.72 0.61 -2.64
CA MET A 218 22.27 -0.74 -2.77
C MET A 218 23.76 -0.77 -3.15
N ILE A 219 24.52 0.30 -2.89
CA ILE A 219 25.97 0.32 -3.13
C ILE A 219 26.63 -0.88 -2.40
N PRO A 220 27.42 -1.72 -3.11
CA PRO A 220 28.07 -2.87 -2.50
C PRO A 220 28.94 -2.49 -1.29
N GLY A 221 28.93 -3.33 -0.26
CA GLY A 221 29.67 -3.11 0.98
C GLY A 221 29.01 -2.14 1.96
N GLN A 222 27.86 -1.55 1.61
CA GLN A 222 27.07 -0.70 2.52
C GLN A 222 25.88 -1.47 3.10
N THR A 223 25.31 -0.96 4.20
CA THR A 223 24.10 -1.53 4.79
C THR A 223 22.86 -1.01 4.06
N VAL A 224 22.10 -1.94 3.47
CA VAL A 224 20.79 -1.66 2.87
C VAL A 224 19.72 -1.75 3.95
N VAL A 225 18.96 -0.68 4.17
CA VAL A 225 17.80 -0.67 5.09
C VAL A 225 16.49 -0.65 4.29
N GLY A 226 16.38 0.27 3.32
CA GLY A 226 15.25 0.35 2.39
C GLY A 226 15.53 1.33 1.25
N ASP A 227 14.91 1.16 0.09
CA ASP A 227 15.20 1.98 -1.09
C ASP A 227 14.03 2.89 -1.53
N ASP A 228 12.85 2.77 -0.92
CA ASP A 228 11.65 3.45 -1.41
C ASP A 228 10.96 4.38 -0.40
N ILE A 229 10.70 3.92 0.82
CA ILE A 229 9.91 4.63 1.84
C ILE A 229 10.67 4.64 3.17
N ALA A 230 10.62 5.76 3.88
CA ALA A 230 11.20 5.95 5.20
C ALA A 230 10.16 6.56 6.16
N TYR A 231 10.03 6.00 7.37
CA TYR A 231 9.28 6.62 8.47
C TYR A 231 10.25 7.17 9.50
N LEU A 232 10.21 8.48 9.77
CA LEU A 232 11.13 9.16 10.68
C LEU A 232 10.39 9.73 11.90
N LYS A 233 10.83 9.33 13.11
CA LYS A 233 10.30 9.81 14.38
C LYS A 233 11.43 10.36 15.24
N LYS A 234 11.16 11.42 16.00
CA LYS A 234 12.08 11.92 17.03
C LYS A 234 11.86 11.13 18.32
N ILE A 235 12.88 10.39 18.75
CA ILE A 235 12.88 9.57 19.96
C ILE A 235 14.05 10.03 20.82
N ASP A 236 13.78 10.51 22.03
CA ASP A 236 14.78 10.99 22.98
C ASP A 236 15.75 12.03 22.39
N GLY A 237 15.22 12.97 21.59
CA GLY A 237 16.02 14.01 20.95
C GLY A 237 16.68 13.59 19.63
N VAL A 238 16.66 12.31 19.27
CA VAL A 238 17.34 11.76 18.09
C VAL A 238 16.33 11.34 17.03
N ILE A 239 16.60 11.65 15.75
CA ILE A 239 15.79 11.14 14.64
C ILE A 239 16.13 9.67 14.41
N ARG A 240 15.11 8.82 14.49
CA ARG A 240 15.17 7.38 14.17
C ARG A 240 14.32 7.13 12.93
N ALA A 241 14.75 6.18 12.09
CA ALA A 241 14.07 5.84 10.85
C ALA A 241 13.88 4.32 10.69
N VAL A 242 12.80 3.93 10.03
CA VAL A 242 12.54 2.57 9.52
C VAL A 242 12.07 2.57 8.09
#